data_AF-A0A842HSD5-F1
#
_entry.id   AF-A0A842HSD5-F1
#
_cell.length_a   1.000
_cell.length_b   1.000
_cell.length_c   1.000
_cell.angle_alpha   90.00
_cell.angle_beta   90.00
_cell.angle_gamma   90.00
#
_symmetry.space_group_name_H-M   'P 1'
#
loop_
_entity.id
_entity.type
_entity.pdbx_description
1 polymer ?
#
loop_
_entity_poly.entity_id
_entity_poly.type
_entity_poly.pdbx_seq_one_letter_code
_entity_poly.pdbx_strand_id
1 'polypeptide(L)'
;MAEAAVRTQSRKAGTKAPPTLGFGVPATSDPHHFKVIIPKASSGKVQISEYLGLQAASNDIAVIDRVLLERPRWTAIRAEVQRAFNARLATHGLKPSTWKVGDNPVDRLLGRELCVLAWAVEQMDKEKIPVAVRNWLALRPEERWWLFGMAAVSTGGVMDGGKGWRIALKHALGDVAQSELLAPSARRGRSVQETTQVSLGLFGDETP
;
A
#
# COMPACT_ATOMS: atom_id res chain seq x y z
N MET A 1 39.86 -20.15 45.43
CA MET A 1 38.88 -20.62 44.42
C MET A 1 38.01 -19.43 44.06
N ALA A 2 38.31 -18.73 42.98
CA ALA A 2 37.52 -17.58 42.50
C ALA A 2 37.48 -17.66 40.98
N GLU A 3 36.35 -18.12 40.44
CA GLU A 3 36.11 -18.22 39.00
C GLU A 3 35.36 -16.97 38.56
N ALA A 4 36.05 -16.14 37.77
CA ALA A 4 35.51 -14.89 37.25
C ALA A 4 34.58 -15.17 36.07
N ALA A 5 33.31 -14.80 36.22
CA ALA A 5 32.32 -14.87 35.16
C ALA A 5 32.69 -13.92 34.01
N VAL A 6 33.06 -14.50 32.86
CA VAL A 6 33.28 -13.76 31.61
C VAL A 6 31.93 -13.27 31.10
N ARG A 7 31.66 -11.97 31.28
CA ARG A 7 30.48 -11.30 30.73
C ARG A 7 30.73 -11.03 29.24
N THR A 8 30.27 -11.93 28.38
CA THR A 8 30.28 -11.74 26.93
C THR A 8 29.35 -10.59 26.55
N GLN A 9 29.92 -9.40 26.35
CA GLN A 9 29.21 -8.29 25.72
C GLN A 9 29.03 -8.61 24.23
N SER A 10 27.81 -8.97 23.84
CA SER A 10 27.40 -8.99 22.43
C SER A 10 27.43 -7.55 21.90
N ARG A 11 28.52 -7.20 21.19
CA ARG A 11 28.59 -5.97 20.40
C ARG A 11 27.76 -6.18 19.12
N LYS A 12 26.47 -5.86 19.15
CA LYS A 12 25.74 -5.54 17.93
C LYS A 12 26.30 -4.22 17.39
N ALA A 13 27.22 -4.32 16.44
CA ALA A 13 27.60 -3.18 15.59
C ALA A 13 26.37 -2.80 14.76
N GLY A 14 25.56 -1.90 15.29
CA GLY A 14 24.41 -1.37 14.59
C GLY A 14 24.89 -0.45 13.48
N THR A 15 24.91 -0.93 12.24
CA THR A 15 25.02 -0.06 11.07
C THR A 15 23.87 0.95 11.15
N LYS A 16 24.20 2.22 11.40
CA LYS A 16 23.21 3.29 11.56
C LYS A 16 22.38 3.34 10.28
N ALA A 17 21.06 3.20 10.41
CA ALA A 17 20.16 3.27 9.26
C ALA A 17 20.40 4.59 8.48
N PRO A 18 20.37 4.55 7.14
CA PRO A 18 20.61 5.74 6.33
C PRO A 18 19.63 6.87 6.70
N PRO A 19 20.04 8.14 6.61
CA PRO A 19 19.17 9.26 6.90
C PRO A 19 17.97 9.27 5.94
N THR A 20 16.77 9.45 6.50
CA THR A 20 15.52 9.51 5.74
C THR A 20 14.73 10.79 6.04
N LEU A 21 13.93 11.21 5.07
CA LEU A 21 12.99 12.32 5.16
C LEU A 21 11.55 11.79 5.20
N GLY A 22 10.71 12.41 6.04
CA GLY A 22 9.29 12.05 6.16
C GLY A 22 9.07 10.55 6.33
N PHE A 23 8.17 9.96 5.55
CA PHE A 23 7.86 8.53 5.62
C PHE A 23 8.88 7.71 4.82
N GLY A 24 10.14 7.69 5.28
CA GLY A 24 11.16 6.75 4.82
C GLY A 24 11.86 7.09 3.50
N VAL A 25 11.70 8.30 2.95
CA VAL A 25 12.39 8.70 1.71
C VAL A 25 13.89 8.82 1.97
N PRO A 26 14.77 8.15 1.20
CA PRO A 26 16.22 8.30 1.37
C PRO A 26 16.67 9.76 1.20
N ALA A 27 17.53 10.27 2.08
CA ALA A 27 18.09 11.61 1.95
C ALA A 27 19.23 11.66 0.92
N THR A 28 18.96 11.24 -0.31
CA THR A 28 19.88 11.26 -1.46
C THR A 28 19.48 12.35 -2.46
N SER A 29 20.30 12.57 -3.48
CA SER A 29 20.22 13.78 -4.32
C SER A 29 18.95 13.91 -5.19
N ASP A 30 18.21 12.82 -5.48
CA ASP A 30 16.88 12.87 -6.11
C ASP A 30 16.24 11.44 -6.18
N PRO A 31 15.75 10.90 -5.05
CA PRO A 31 15.15 9.57 -5.02
C PRO A 31 13.76 9.58 -5.67
N HIS A 32 13.35 8.46 -6.28
CA HIS A 32 11.94 8.24 -6.59
C HIS A 32 11.14 8.20 -5.29
N HIS A 33 10.19 9.12 -5.14
CA HIS A 33 9.35 9.23 -3.96
C HIS A 33 7.95 9.76 -4.32
N PHE A 34 7.07 9.81 -3.33
CA PHE A 34 5.80 10.50 -3.42
C PHE A 34 5.81 11.71 -2.49
N LYS A 35 4.99 12.70 -2.82
CA LYS A 35 4.75 13.86 -1.98
C LYS A 35 3.27 14.02 -1.73
N VAL A 36 2.90 14.09 -0.45
CA VAL A 36 1.53 14.44 -0.02
C VAL A 36 1.52 15.90 0.39
N ILE A 37 0.80 16.73 -0.36
CA ILE A 37 0.71 18.17 -0.17
C ILE A 37 -0.61 18.48 0.53
N ILE A 38 -0.54 18.85 1.81
CA ILE A 38 -1.71 19.14 2.64
C ILE A 38 -1.88 20.67 2.71
N PRO A 39 -2.91 21.26 2.07
CA PRO A 39 -3.06 22.71 2.07
C PRO A 39 -3.41 23.24 3.46
N LYS A 40 -2.99 24.48 3.73
CA LYS A 40 -3.30 25.20 4.98
C LYS A 40 -4.81 25.46 5.12
N ALA A 41 -5.48 25.77 4.01
CA ALA A 41 -6.93 25.98 3.99
C ALA A 41 -7.68 24.71 4.41
N SER A 42 -8.71 24.87 5.23
CA SER A 42 -9.55 23.77 5.73
C SER A 42 -10.39 23.09 4.65
N SER A 43 -10.72 23.81 3.57
CA SER A 43 -11.44 23.27 2.40
C SER A 43 -10.52 22.78 1.28
N GLY A 44 -9.20 22.99 1.41
CA GLY A 44 -8.25 22.65 0.36
C GLY A 44 -8.14 21.14 0.15
N LYS A 45 -8.15 20.73 -1.12
CA LYS A 45 -7.94 19.33 -1.52
C LYS A 45 -6.48 18.93 -1.31
N VAL A 46 -6.26 17.72 -0.82
CA VAL A 46 -4.94 17.13 -0.61
C VAL A 46 -4.44 16.52 -1.91
N GLN A 47 -3.28 16.95 -2.36
CA GLN A 47 -2.66 16.46 -3.59
C GLN A 47 -1.62 15.39 -3.26
N ILE A 48 -1.61 14.33 -4.06
CA ILE A 48 -0.60 13.26 -3.99
C ILE A 48 0.07 13.19 -5.35
N SER A 49 1.38 13.47 -5.37
CA SER A 49 2.19 13.50 -6.59
C SER A 49 3.32 12.49 -6.48
N GLU A 50 3.61 11.81 -7.59
CA GLU A 50 4.73 10.89 -7.75
C GLU A 50 5.90 11.62 -8.40
N TYR A 51 7.05 11.61 -7.75
CA TYR A 51 8.30 12.17 -8.25
C TYR A 51 9.19 11.01 -8.69
N LEU A 52 9.38 10.83 -10.00
CA LEU A 52 10.14 9.70 -10.56
C LEU A 52 11.65 9.81 -10.29
N GLY A 53 12.12 10.99 -9.90
CA GLY A 53 13.52 11.29 -9.60
C GLY A 53 14.44 11.04 -10.80
N LEU A 54 15.66 10.58 -10.53
CA LEU A 54 16.66 10.23 -11.56
C LEU A 54 16.21 9.17 -12.59
N GLN A 55 15.07 8.51 -12.38
CA GLN A 55 14.49 7.53 -13.31
C GLN A 55 13.58 8.19 -14.37
N ALA A 56 13.35 9.50 -14.29
CA ALA A 56 12.57 10.22 -15.29
C ALA A 56 13.29 10.22 -16.65
N ALA A 57 12.56 9.89 -17.72
CA ALA A 57 13.09 9.91 -19.09
C ALA A 57 13.45 11.34 -19.57
N SER A 58 12.82 12.36 -18.97
CA SER A 58 13.13 13.79 -19.15
C SER A 58 12.65 14.59 -17.93
N ASN A 59 13.25 15.74 -17.67
CA ASN A 59 12.87 16.62 -16.55
C ASN A 59 11.40 17.09 -16.64
N ASP A 60 10.84 17.17 -17.85
CA ASP A 60 9.46 17.61 -18.09
C ASP A 60 8.40 16.58 -17.66
N ILE A 61 8.78 15.30 -17.44
CA ILE A 61 7.89 14.21 -17.00
C ILE A 61 8.29 13.71 -15.58
N ALA A 62 9.09 14.48 -14.84
CA ALA A 62 9.60 14.06 -13.54
C ALA A 62 8.54 13.94 -12.45
N VAL A 63 7.38 14.60 -12.62
CA VAL A 63 6.31 14.64 -11.62
C VAL A 63 4.97 14.27 -12.24
N ILE A 64 4.25 13.34 -11.62
CA ILE A 64 2.91 12.91 -12.02
C ILE A 64 1.94 13.19 -10.89
N ASP A 65 0.93 14.01 -11.14
CA ASP A 65 -0.18 14.21 -10.21
C ASP A 65 -1.14 13.02 -10.24
N ARG A 66 -1.10 12.22 -9.17
CA ARG A 66 -1.83 10.96 -9.08
C ARG A 66 -3.23 11.13 -8.51
N VAL A 67 -3.38 11.97 -7.49
CA VAL A 67 -4.64 12.12 -6.74
C VAL A 67 -4.86 13.56 -6.29
N LEU A 68 -6.10 14.00 -6.35
CA LEU A 68 -6.58 15.22 -5.69
C LEU A 68 -7.80 14.89 -4.81
N LEU A 69 -7.54 14.66 -3.52
CA LEU A 69 -8.52 14.12 -2.58
C LEU A 69 -9.15 15.22 -1.74
N GLU A 70 -10.48 15.18 -1.57
CA GLU A 70 -11.16 16.13 -0.69
C GLU A 70 -10.73 15.99 0.78
N ARG A 71 -10.67 17.13 1.49
CA ARG A 71 -10.23 17.18 2.89
C ARG A 71 -10.94 16.18 3.81
N PRO A 72 -12.28 16.02 3.78
CA PRO A 72 -12.95 15.07 4.67
C PRO A 72 -12.53 13.61 4.43
N ARG A 73 -12.29 13.23 3.16
CA ARG A 73 -11.85 11.88 2.80
C ARG A 73 -10.41 11.63 3.23
N TRP A 74 -9.53 12.61 3.03
CA TRP A 74 -8.17 12.56 3.57
C TRP A 74 -8.17 12.39 5.09
N THR A 75 -8.98 13.18 5.80
CA THR A 75 -9.08 13.10 7.26
C THR A 75 -9.53 11.72 7.73
N ALA A 76 -10.41 11.06 6.99
CA ALA A 76 -10.90 9.72 7.32
C ALA A 76 -9.82 8.62 7.18
N ILE A 77 -8.84 8.78 6.28
CA ILE A 77 -7.81 7.74 6.06
C ILE A 77 -6.46 8.05 6.72
N ARG A 78 -6.12 9.33 6.96
CA ARG A 78 -4.76 9.76 7.30
C ARG A 78 -4.17 9.09 8.55
N ALA A 79 -4.99 8.87 9.59
CA ALA A 79 -4.53 8.33 10.86
C ALA A 79 -4.15 6.85 10.74
N GLU A 80 -4.98 6.09 10.03
CA GLU A 80 -4.80 4.67 9.76
C GLU A 80 -3.58 4.44 8.86
N VAL A 81 -3.44 5.26 7.81
CA VAL A 81 -2.27 5.24 6.92
C VAL A 81 -0.99 5.58 7.70
N GLN A 82 -1.01 6.65 8.53
CA GLN A 82 0.16 7.02 9.35
C GLN A 82 0.59 5.87 10.25
N ARG A 83 -0.37 5.21 10.93
CA ARG A 83 -0.09 4.09 11.81
C ARG A 83 0.53 2.91 11.05
N ALA A 84 -0.06 2.53 9.92
CA ALA A 84 0.45 1.44 9.09
C ALA A 84 1.87 1.72 8.56
N PHE A 85 2.13 2.95 8.13
CA PHE A 85 3.45 3.35 7.62
C PHE A 85 4.48 3.38 8.74
N ASN A 86 4.15 3.99 9.89
CA ASN A 86 5.06 4.03 11.03
C ASN A 86 5.38 2.66 11.61
N ALA A 87 4.41 1.73 11.60
CA ALA A 87 4.67 0.33 11.97
C ALA A 87 5.74 -0.29 11.05
N ARG A 88 5.68 -0.03 9.74
CA ARG A 88 6.66 -0.53 8.80
C ARG A 88 8.02 0.16 8.93
N LEU A 89 8.04 1.48 9.13
CA LEU A 89 9.27 2.23 9.41
C LEU A 89 9.98 1.67 10.65
N ALA A 90 9.22 1.38 11.72
CA ALA A 90 9.76 0.80 12.95
C ALA A 90 10.40 -0.59 12.72
N THR A 91 9.79 -1.46 11.92
CA THR A 91 10.37 -2.76 11.54
C THR A 91 11.72 -2.63 10.85
N HIS A 92 11.96 -1.53 10.13
CA HIS A 92 13.23 -1.21 9.47
C HIS A 92 14.17 -0.33 10.31
N GLY A 93 13.86 -0.07 11.59
CA GLY A 93 14.66 0.78 12.46
C GLY A 93 14.69 2.26 12.05
N LEU A 94 13.70 2.70 11.28
CA LEU A 94 13.54 4.08 10.82
C LEU A 94 12.68 4.89 11.80
N LYS A 95 12.88 6.20 11.83
CA LYS A 95 12.11 7.10 12.70
C LYS A 95 10.66 7.20 12.22
N PRO A 96 9.66 7.19 13.14
CA PRO A 96 8.27 7.42 12.77
C PRO A 96 8.07 8.86 12.29
N SER A 97 7.05 9.04 11.46
CA SER A 97 6.70 10.33 10.85
C SER A 97 5.23 10.70 11.10
N THR A 98 4.93 12.00 10.96
CA THR A 98 3.58 12.54 11.18
C THR A 98 3.19 13.45 10.03
N TRP A 99 1.92 13.41 9.63
CA TRP A 99 1.39 14.33 8.63
C TRP A 99 1.39 15.78 9.13
N LYS A 100 1.95 16.69 8.33
CA LYS A 100 1.98 18.14 8.57
C LYS A 100 1.38 18.91 7.39
N VAL A 101 0.96 20.15 7.64
CA VAL A 101 0.59 21.08 6.55
C VAL A 101 1.80 21.34 5.65
N GLY A 102 1.57 21.44 4.34
CA GLY A 102 2.61 21.54 3.33
C GLY A 102 3.07 20.16 2.85
N ASP A 103 4.37 20.06 2.59
CA ASP A 103 4.98 18.91 1.92
C ASP A 103 5.31 17.77 2.90
N ASN A 104 4.85 16.57 2.56
CA ASN A 104 5.14 15.34 3.29
C ASN A 104 5.76 14.32 2.31
N PRO A 105 7.09 14.11 2.34
CA PRO A 105 7.72 13.11 1.51
C PRO A 105 7.41 11.70 2.03
N VAL A 106 7.12 10.78 1.10
CA VAL A 106 6.74 9.39 1.36
C VAL A 106 7.54 8.47 0.44
N ASP A 107 8.13 7.41 1.01
CA ASP A 107 8.87 6.40 0.25
C ASP A 107 8.04 5.87 -0.94
N ARG A 108 8.73 5.51 -2.02
CA ARG A 108 8.12 5.04 -3.27
C ARG A 108 7.06 3.95 -3.05
N LEU A 109 7.35 2.94 -2.23
CA LEU A 109 6.44 1.81 -2.05
C LEU A 109 5.23 2.19 -1.18
N LEU A 110 5.48 2.95 -0.11
CA LEU A 110 4.41 3.48 0.74
C LEU A 110 3.50 4.44 -0.02
N GLY A 111 4.07 5.27 -0.90
CA GLY A 111 3.31 6.19 -1.75
C GLY A 111 2.39 5.46 -2.74
N ARG A 112 2.86 4.36 -3.33
CA ARG A 112 2.02 3.47 -4.16
C ARG A 112 0.83 2.92 -3.38
N GLU A 113 1.07 2.42 -2.17
CA GLU A 113 0.02 1.88 -1.31
C GLU A 113 -1.01 2.94 -0.93
N LEU A 114 -0.56 4.17 -0.65
CA LEU A 114 -1.44 5.31 -0.38
C LEU A 114 -2.29 5.66 -1.61
N CYS A 115 -1.71 5.68 -2.81
CA CYS A 115 -2.45 5.96 -4.04
C CYS A 115 -3.60 4.97 -4.25
N VAL A 116 -3.38 3.67 -4.02
CA VAL A 116 -4.44 2.65 -4.15
C VAL A 116 -5.62 2.95 -3.23
N LEU A 117 -5.35 3.24 -1.95
CA LEU A 117 -6.41 3.60 -1.00
C LEU A 117 -7.11 4.89 -1.41
N ALA A 118 -6.34 5.91 -1.80
CA ALA A 118 -6.88 7.21 -2.17
C ALA A 118 -7.77 7.16 -3.43
N TRP A 119 -7.37 6.39 -4.47
CA TRP A 119 -8.19 6.11 -5.66
C TRP A 119 -9.46 5.34 -5.35
N ALA A 120 -9.46 4.47 -4.34
CA ALA A 120 -10.67 3.76 -3.95
C ALA A 120 -11.68 4.69 -3.25
N VAL A 121 -11.21 5.59 -2.37
CA VAL A 121 -12.09 6.41 -1.53
C VAL A 121 -12.54 7.72 -2.17
N GLU A 122 -11.89 8.19 -3.23
CA GLU A 122 -12.14 9.52 -3.83
C GLU A 122 -13.59 9.76 -4.26
N GLN A 123 -14.28 8.71 -4.74
CA GLN A 123 -15.69 8.75 -5.14
C GLN A 123 -16.57 7.81 -4.29
N MET A 124 -16.07 7.40 -3.13
CA MET A 124 -16.81 6.55 -2.20
C MET A 124 -17.66 7.39 -1.25
N ASP A 125 -18.80 6.82 -0.83
CA ASP A 125 -19.61 7.36 0.26
C ASP A 125 -18.81 7.33 1.56
N LYS A 126 -18.89 8.40 2.34
CA LYS A 126 -18.04 8.57 3.53
C LYS A 126 -18.20 7.44 4.56
N GLU A 127 -19.40 6.86 4.62
CA GLU A 127 -19.76 5.75 5.52
C GLU A 127 -19.03 4.45 5.18
N LYS A 128 -18.62 4.25 3.91
CA LYS A 128 -17.90 3.06 3.46
C LYS A 128 -16.38 3.18 3.60
N ILE A 129 -15.85 4.37 3.84
CA ILE A 129 -14.39 4.61 3.97
C ILE A 129 -13.76 3.73 5.07
N PRO A 130 -14.35 3.56 6.28
CA PRO A 130 -13.78 2.66 7.28
C PRO A 130 -13.65 1.20 6.80
N VAL A 131 -14.62 0.70 6.02
CA VAL A 131 -14.57 -0.63 5.42
C VAL A 131 -13.44 -0.71 4.40
N ALA A 132 -13.29 0.31 3.55
CA ALA A 132 -12.19 0.39 2.59
C ALA A 132 -10.82 0.41 3.25
N VAL A 133 -10.65 1.14 4.35
CA VAL A 133 -9.40 1.16 5.12
C VAL A 133 -9.13 -0.22 5.71
N ARG A 134 -10.13 -0.87 6.33
CA ARG A 134 -9.98 -2.23 6.87
C ARG A 134 -9.57 -3.23 5.79
N ASN A 135 -10.26 -3.22 4.65
CA ASN A 135 -9.97 -4.13 3.53
C ASN A 135 -8.58 -3.84 2.94
N TRP A 136 -8.20 -2.56 2.82
CA TRP A 136 -6.85 -2.18 2.38
C TRP A 136 -5.77 -2.63 3.36
N LEU A 137 -6.00 -2.58 4.68
CA LEU A 137 -5.08 -3.09 5.70
C LEU A 137 -4.93 -4.61 5.64
N ALA A 138 -5.97 -5.34 5.24
CA ALA A 138 -5.96 -6.80 5.09
C ALA A 138 -5.14 -7.29 3.89
N LEU A 139 -4.93 -6.44 2.87
CA LEU A 139 -4.07 -6.78 1.73
C LEU A 139 -2.59 -6.91 2.17
N ARG A 140 -1.86 -7.80 1.51
CA ARG A 140 -0.40 -7.84 1.57
C ARG A 140 0.20 -6.63 0.83
N PRO A 141 1.38 -6.14 1.23
CA PRO A 141 2.06 -5.06 0.51
C PRO A 141 2.19 -5.32 -0.99
N GLU A 142 2.50 -6.55 -1.39
CA GLU A 142 2.68 -6.96 -2.79
C GLU A 142 1.37 -6.83 -3.58
N GLU A 143 0.24 -7.20 -2.97
CA GLU A 143 -1.09 -7.05 -3.59
C GLU A 143 -1.42 -5.58 -3.83
N ARG A 144 -1.08 -4.71 -2.87
CA ARG A 144 -1.24 -3.27 -3.04
C ARG A 144 -0.35 -2.72 -4.15
N TRP A 145 0.89 -3.17 -4.25
CA TRP A 145 1.80 -2.73 -5.33
C TRP A 145 1.36 -3.22 -6.70
N TRP A 146 0.81 -4.44 -6.78
CA TRP A 146 0.24 -4.97 -8.00
C TRP A 146 -0.99 -4.14 -8.43
N LEU A 147 -1.91 -3.87 -7.51
CA LEU A 147 -3.07 -2.99 -7.76
C LEU A 147 -2.64 -1.60 -8.23
N PHE A 148 -1.60 -1.03 -7.62
CA PHE A 148 -1.03 0.24 -8.09
C PHE A 148 -0.55 0.13 -9.53
N GLY A 149 0.21 -0.91 -9.88
CA GLY A 149 0.73 -1.10 -11.23
C GLY A 149 -0.38 -1.15 -12.27
N MET A 150 -1.42 -1.95 -12.02
CA MET A 150 -2.57 -2.07 -12.92
C MET A 150 -3.33 -0.75 -13.08
N ALA A 151 -3.60 -0.06 -11.97
CA ALA A 151 -4.35 1.19 -11.99
C ALA A 151 -3.52 2.37 -12.56
N ALA A 152 -2.21 2.41 -12.32
CA ALA A 152 -1.34 3.49 -12.76
C ALA A 152 -1.10 3.50 -14.26
N VAL A 153 -1.09 2.32 -14.91
CA VAL A 153 -0.92 2.18 -16.36
C VAL A 153 -2.15 2.68 -17.13
N SER A 154 -3.37 2.47 -16.60
CA SER A 154 -4.61 2.81 -17.30
C SER A 154 -5.31 4.08 -16.80
N THR A 155 -5.26 4.35 -15.49
CA THR A 155 -6.06 5.38 -14.80
C THR A 155 -5.25 6.08 -13.69
N GLY A 156 -3.98 6.34 -13.98
CA GLY A 156 -3.01 6.79 -13.00
C GLY A 156 -2.97 8.30 -12.76
N GLY A 157 -3.61 9.12 -13.58
CA GLY A 157 -3.53 10.59 -13.48
C GLY A 157 -4.70 11.19 -12.69
N VAL A 158 -4.54 12.43 -12.19
CA VAL A 158 -5.57 13.12 -11.41
C VAL A 158 -6.94 13.22 -12.11
N MET A 159 -6.95 13.29 -13.44
CA MET A 159 -8.17 13.41 -14.26
C MET A 159 -8.87 12.06 -14.51
N ASP A 160 -8.30 10.96 -14.03
CA ASP A 160 -8.83 9.61 -14.28
C ASP A 160 -9.84 9.13 -13.23
N GLY A 161 -10.39 10.05 -12.44
CA GLY A 161 -11.36 9.74 -11.42
C GLY A 161 -12.62 9.08 -11.98
N GLY A 162 -13.09 8.01 -11.32
CA GLY A 162 -14.39 7.40 -11.63
C GLY A 162 -14.47 6.64 -12.95
N LYS A 163 -13.36 6.10 -13.44
CA LYS A 163 -13.34 5.17 -14.59
C LYS A 163 -12.37 4.01 -14.36
N GLY A 164 -12.56 2.93 -15.13
CA GLY A 164 -11.65 1.78 -15.18
C GLY A 164 -11.29 1.20 -13.80
N TRP A 165 -10.00 1.01 -13.56
CA TRP A 165 -9.49 0.44 -12.32
C TRP A 165 -9.87 1.22 -11.06
N ARG A 166 -10.19 2.52 -11.14
CA ARG A 166 -10.64 3.27 -9.96
C ARG A 166 -12.03 2.86 -9.48
N ILE A 167 -12.95 2.58 -10.41
CA ILE A 167 -14.26 2.00 -10.07
C ILE A 167 -14.05 0.61 -9.45
N ALA A 168 -13.19 -0.21 -10.07
CA ALA A 168 -12.89 -1.54 -9.54
C ALA A 168 -12.34 -1.48 -8.11
N LEU A 169 -11.39 -0.57 -7.83
CA LEU A 169 -10.83 -0.34 -6.50
C LEU A 169 -11.88 0.13 -5.50
N LYS A 170 -12.76 1.05 -5.90
CA LYS A 170 -13.88 1.53 -5.08
C LYS A 170 -14.75 0.35 -4.62
N HIS A 171 -15.12 -0.57 -5.52
CA HIS A 171 -15.93 -1.74 -5.16
C HIS A 171 -15.14 -2.78 -4.37
N ALA A 172 -13.95 -3.15 -4.85
CA ALA A 172 -13.11 -4.17 -4.23
C ALA A 172 -12.76 -3.83 -2.76
N LEU A 173 -12.53 -2.55 -2.45
CA LEU A 173 -12.27 -2.12 -1.08
C LEU A 173 -13.54 -1.68 -0.34
N GLY A 174 -14.55 -1.12 -1.02
CA GLY A 174 -15.74 -0.55 -0.40
C GLY A 174 -16.83 -1.56 -0.01
N ASP A 175 -16.79 -2.77 -0.55
CA ASP A 175 -17.78 -3.80 -0.26
C ASP A 175 -17.34 -4.69 0.92
N VAL A 176 -18.30 -5.19 1.68
CA VAL A 176 -18.03 -6.12 2.79
C VAL A 176 -17.50 -7.42 2.20
N ALA A 177 -16.25 -7.77 2.54
CA ALA A 177 -15.62 -9.00 2.09
C ALA A 177 -16.51 -10.21 2.42
N GLN A 178 -17.01 -10.88 1.38
CA GLN A 178 -17.81 -12.10 1.50
C GLN A 178 -16.93 -13.35 1.72
N SER A 179 -15.66 -13.18 2.10
CA SER A 179 -14.70 -14.28 2.22
C SER A 179 -15.15 -15.35 3.21
N GLU A 180 -15.86 -14.96 4.27
CA GLU A 180 -16.44 -15.93 5.23
C GLU A 180 -17.70 -16.63 4.69
N LEU A 181 -18.44 -15.99 3.78
CA LEU A 181 -19.63 -16.59 3.13
C LEU A 181 -19.27 -17.59 2.03
N LEU A 182 -18.07 -17.44 1.47
CA LEU A 182 -17.53 -18.31 0.41
C LEU A 182 -16.55 -19.36 0.94
N ALA A 183 -16.43 -19.51 2.27
CA ALA A 183 -15.69 -20.62 2.86
C ALA A 183 -16.26 -21.93 2.27
N PRO A 184 -15.42 -22.82 1.72
CA PRO A 184 -15.90 -24.06 1.15
C PRO A 184 -16.63 -24.83 2.24
N SER A 185 -17.96 -24.85 2.17
CA SER A 185 -18.78 -25.66 3.05
C SER A 185 -18.30 -27.08 2.88
N ALA A 186 -17.76 -27.67 3.95
CA ALA A 186 -17.32 -29.05 3.94
C ALA A 186 -18.49 -29.87 3.41
N ARG A 187 -18.34 -30.44 2.20
CA ARG A 187 -19.36 -31.31 1.60
C ARG A 187 -19.60 -32.43 2.59
N ARG A 188 -20.67 -32.33 3.38
CA ARG A 188 -21.11 -33.38 4.29
C ARG A 188 -21.37 -34.59 3.39
N GLY A 189 -20.55 -35.63 3.58
CA GLY A 189 -20.35 -36.71 2.62
C GLY A 189 -21.65 -37.28 2.08
N ARG A 190 -21.85 -37.10 0.77
CA ARG A 190 -22.79 -37.93 0.01
C ARG A 190 -21.96 -39.10 -0.50
N SER A 191 -22.27 -40.31 -0.02
CA SER A 191 -21.63 -41.56 -0.40
C SER A 191 -21.46 -41.65 -1.92
N VAL A 192 -20.20 -41.70 -2.37
CA VAL A 192 -19.83 -41.86 -3.77
C VAL A 192 -20.12 -43.30 -4.16
N GLN A 193 -21.09 -43.52 -5.04
CA GLN A 193 -21.03 -44.64 -5.98
C GLN A 193 -19.90 -44.32 -6.95
N GLU A 194 -18.91 -45.22 -7.02
CA GLU A 194 -17.76 -45.14 -7.90
C GLU A 194 -18.18 -44.79 -9.32
N THR A 195 -17.91 -43.56 -9.73
CA THR A 195 -17.86 -43.18 -11.13
C THR A 195 -16.42 -42.83 -11.40
N THR A 196 -15.77 -43.67 -12.20
CA THR A 196 -14.37 -43.63 -12.62
C THR A 196 -13.91 -42.18 -12.80
N GLN A 197 -13.09 -41.69 -11.87
CA GLN A 197 -12.41 -40.41 -12.01
C GLN A 197 -11.45 -40.54 -13.19
N VAL A 198 -11.83 -39.98 -14.33
CA VAL A 198 -10.88 -39.68 -15.40
C VAL A 198 -9.99 -38.56 -14.87
N SER A 199 -8.81 -38.93 -14.39
CA SER A 199 -7.71 -38.03 -14.10
C SER A 199 -7.27 -37.37 -15.42
N LEU A 200 -7.83 -36.21 -15.73
CA LEU A 200 -7.24 -35.31 -16.73
C LEU A 200 -6.07 -34.59 -16.04
N GLY A 201 -4.89 -35.24 -16.06
CA GLY A 201 -3.64 -34.59 -15.71
C GLY A 201 -3.40 -33.39 -16.64
N LEU A 202 -3.49 -32.17 -16.09
CA LEU A 202 -3.32 -30.93 -16.86
C LEU A 202 -1.85 -30.70 -17.28
N PHE A 203 -0.92 -31.36 -16.61
CA PHE A 203 0.49 -31.40 -16.96
C PHE A 203 0.87 -32.87 -16.99
N GLY A 204 0.94 -33.45 -18.19
CA GLY A 204 1.32 -34.83 -18.37
C GLY A 204 2.70 -35.08 -17.78
N ASP A 205 2.84 -36.18 -17.04
CA ASP A 205 4.14 -36.71 -16.64
C ASP A 205 4.87 -37.20 -17.89
N GLU A 206 5.62 -36.33 -18.53
CA GLU A 206 6.75 -36.77 -19.37
C GLU A 206 7.99 -36.82 -18.48
N THR A 207 8.34 -38.03 -18.04
CA THR A 207 9.72 -38.40 -17.76
C THR A 207 9.95 -39.86 -18.15
N PRO A 208 11.17 -40.27 -18.55
CA PRO A 208 12.32 -39.51 -19.08
C PRO A 208 12.64 -39.81 -20.55
#